data_AF-A0A7Z0DQM3-F1
#
_entry.id   AF-A0A7Z0DQM3-F1
#
_cell.length_a   1.000
_cell.length_b   1.000
_cell.length_c   1.000
_cell.angle_alpha   90.00
_cell.angle_beta   90.00
_cell.angle_gamma   90.00
#
_symmetry.space_group_name_H-M   'P 1'
#
loop_
_entity.id
_entity.type
_entity.pdbx_description
1 polymer ?
#
loop_
_entity_poly.entity_id
_entity_poly.type
_entity_poly.pdbx_seq_one_letter_code
_entity_poly.pdbx_strand_id
1 'polypeptide(L)' 'MADQFDVTLEDPELLLEVELTTNLIVAASESDDHLSQEEIDRILGIIP' A
#
# COMPACT_ATOMS: atom_id res chain seq x y z
N MET A 1 28.53 -5.72 4.34
CA MET A 1 27.43 -4.86 3.86
C MET A 1 26.18 -5.47 4.44
N ALA A 2 25.64 -4.90 5.51
CA ALA A 2 24.32 -5.29 5.97
C ALA A 2 23.34 -4.67 4.96
N ASP A 3 22.48 -5.51 4.36
CA ASP A 3 21.46 -5.04 3.44
C ASP A 3 20.58 -4.04 4.20
N GLN A 4 20.60 -2.77 3.81
CA GLN A 4 19.84 -1.69 4.46
C GLN A 4 18.32 -1.96 4.40
N PHE A 5 17.91 -2.95 3.62
CA PHE A 5 16.54 -3.38 3.41
C PHE A 5 16.21 -4.72 4.10
N ASP A 6 17.18 -5.37 4.75
CA ASP A 6 16.95 -6.59 5.54
C ASP A 6 16.54 -6.22 6.97
N VAL A 7 15.41 -5.50 7.05
CA VAL A 7 14.76 -5.15 8.31
C VAL A 7 13.74 -6.24 8.58
N THR A 8 13.89 -6.98 9.68
CA THR A 8 12.82 -7.85 10.16
C THR A 8 11.61 -6.99 10.49
N LEU A 9 10.57 -7.07 9.65
CA LEU A 9 9.29 -6.40 9.83
C LEU A 9 8.57 -6.95 11.07
N GLU A 10 8.97 -6.49 12.25
CA GLU A 10 8.34 -6.77 13.54
C GLU A 10 7.37 -5.67 13.96
N ASP A 11 7.43 -4.52 13.28
CA ASP A 11 6.56 -3.37 13.52
C ASP A 11 5.22 -3.55 12.80
N PRO A 12 4.11 -3.71 13.54
CA PRO A 12 2.79 -3.90 12.96
C PRO A 12 2.29 -2.66 12.18
N GLU A 13 2.77 -1.46 12.51
CA GLU A 13 2.41 -0.24 11.79
C GLU A 13 3.12 -0.21 10.43
N LEU A 14 4.41 -0.57 10.39
CA LEU A 14 5.17 -0.66 9.15
C LEU A 14 4.62 -1.76 8.21
N LEU A 15 4.21 -2.90 8.78
CA LEU A 15 3.56 -3.97 8.01
C LEU A 15 2.26 -3.49 7.35
N LEU A 16 1.46 -2.70 8.08
CA LEU A 16 0.23 -2.12 7.56
C LEU A 16 0.52 -1.14 6.40
N GLU A 17 1.55 -0.30 6.52
CA GLU A 17 1.94 0.62 5.44
C GLU A 17 2.38 -0.12 4.16
N VAL A 18 3.15 -1.21 4.32
CA VAL A 18 3.58 -2.05 3.19
C VAL A 18 2.37 -2.71 2.52
N GLU A 19 1.44 -3.22 3.30
CA GLU A 19 0.19 -3.81 2.80
C GLU A 19 -0.65 -2.78 2.01
N LEU A 20 -0.88 -1.60 2.59
CA LEU A 20 -1.62 -0.51 1.93
C LEU A 20 -0.98 -0.09 0.61
N THR A 21 0.35 0.07 0.62
CA THR A 21 1.12 0.44 -0.59
C THR A 21 1.01 -0.66 -1.65
N THR A 22 1.09 -1.92 -1.24
CA THR A 22 0.94 -3.07 -2.14
C THR A 22 -0.45 -3.10 -2.77
N ASN A 23 -1.49 -2.88 -1.97
CA ASN A 23 -2.87 -2.84 -2.46
C ASN A 23 -3.10 -1.73 -3.49
N LEU A 24 -2.51 -0.54 -3.28
CA LEU A 24 -2.56 0.55 -4.26
C LEU A 24 -1.84 0.20 -5.56
N ILE A 25 -0.66 -0.42 -5.49
CA ILE A 25 0.11 -0.84 -6.67
C ILE A 25 -0.68 -1.89 -7.48
N VAL A 26 -1.26 -2.88 -6.81
CA VAL A 26 -2.08 -3.92 -7.45
C VAL A 26 -3.29 -3.29 -8.13
N ALA A 27 -4.07 -2.47 -7.41
CA ALA A 27 -5.25 -1.81 -7.97
C ALA A 27 -4.91 -0.94 -9.18
N ALA A 28 -3.83 -0.16 -9.12
CA ALA A 28 -3.38 0.65 -10.24
C ALA A 28 -2.89 -0.19 -11.44
N SER A 29 -2.32 -1.36 -11.18
CA SER A 29 -1.83 -2.28 -12.24
C SER A 29 -2.97 -3.06 -12.92
N GLU A 30 -4.07 -3.29 -12.21
CA GLU A 30 -5.25 -3.99 -12.73
C GLU A 30 -6.28 -3.04 -13.37
N SER A 31 -6.10 -1.73 -13.19
CA SER A 31 -6.94 -0.71 -13.80
C SER A 31 -6.41 -0.32 -15.19
N ASP A 32 -7.31 -0.20 -16.16
CA ASP A 32 -6.96 0.25 -17.52
C ASP A 32 -6.63 1.76 -17.57
N ASP A 33 -7.08 2.53 -16.57
CA ASP A 33 -6.83 3.97 -16.42
C ASP A 33 -6.55 4.32 -14.93
N HIS A 34 -6.31 5.58 -14.63
CA HIS A 34 -6.02 6.06 -13.28
C HIS A 34 -7.15 5.73 -12.30
N LEU A 35 -6.78 5.28 -11.10
CA LEU A 35 -7.73 5.06 -10.02
C LEU A 35 -8.46 6.35 -9.68
N SER A 36 -9.77 6.26 -9.45
CA SER A 36 -10.55 7.38 -8.95
C SER A 36 -10.21 7.68 -7.49
N GLN A 37 -10.41 8.93 -7.06
CA GLN A 37 -10.20 9.30 -5.66
C GLN A 37 -11.03 8.43 -4.70
N GLU A 38 -12.27 8.09 -5.08
CA GLU A 38 -13.16 7.25 -4.27
C GLU A 38 -12.60 5.83 -4.08
N GLU A 39 -11.93 5.28 -5.09
CA GLU A 39 -11.27 3.97 -5.00
C GLU A 39 -10.02 4.03 -4.14
N ILE A 40 -9.21 5.09 -4.28
CA ILE A 40 -8.05 5.33 -3.43
C ILE A 40 -8.48 5.44 -1.97
N ASP A 41 -9.53 6.23 -1.68
CA ASP A 41 -10.04 6.43 -0.32
C ASP A 41 -10.55 5.10 0.29
N ARG A 42 -11.24 4.27 -0.50
CA ARG A 42 -11.65 2.92 -0.05
C ARG A 42 -10.46 2.03 0.28
N ILE A 43 -9.41 2.03 -0.54
CA ILE A 43 -8.18 1.24 -0.31
C ILE A 43 -7.45 1.73 0.94
N LEU A 44 -7.42 3.04 1.15
CA LEU A 44 -6.82 3.67 2.33
C LEU A 44 -7.72 3.61 3.58
N GLY A 45 -8.94 3.10 3.47
CA GLY A 45 -9.91 3.07 4.57
C GLY A 45 -10.40 4.45 5.01
N ILE A 46 -10.25 5.47 4.16
CA ILE A 46 -10.74 6.82 4.40
C ILE A 46 -12.23 6.84 4.09
N ILE A 47 -13.05 7.11 5.11
CA ILE A 47 -14.49 7.31 4.99
C ILE A 47 -14.76 8.80 5.22
N PRO A 48 -15.56 9.48 4.36
CA PRO A 48 -15.96 10.86 4.62
C PRO A 48 -16.75 11.02 5.93
#